data_AF-A0A521X7I0-F1
#
_entry.id   AF-A0A521X7I0-F1
#
_cell.length_a   1.000
_cell.length_b   1.000
_cell.length_c   1.000
_cell.angle_alpha   90.00
_cell.angle_beta   90.00
_cell.angle_gamma   90.00
#
_symmetry.space_group_name_H-M   'P 1'
#
loop_
_entity.id
_entity.type
_entity.pdbx_description
1 polymer ?
#
loop_
_entity_poly.entity_id
_entity_poly.type
_entity_poly.pdbx_seq_one_letter_code
_entity_poly.pdbx_strand_id
1 'polypeptide(L)'
;MPVLRVYQREAGRAVLASVRGRLGRTISVEIARQGGKNELSAQIELLLLTLSAGRDVDAVKCAPTYRPQLLVSMRRLWARIGQAGLANVAAMRGQTVSIGRARVVFLSAEAAANVVGHTAGLLLEVDEAQDVDIDKFDREFRPMAATGNTTTVFYGTAWDDSTLLERAKQAHLEAERRDGVRRHFEYDWQAVAAHVPAYARFVEGERERLGATHPLFLTQYCLKPIAGGGRLLSASQRAQLCGEHERRSMPVAGEAYVAGLDLAGGEGEESHDGRAGGRDATVLTIGRLVYPASDALVAEPRVEIVEHVAWSGEPHEQLLPRLVDLLRNVWRAARVAVDATGLGETAAALLAQALGETRVDRVKFTAESKSQLGFGLLAVINGGRLKAYRGDGSPEHREFHRQAELARVAYRANRTMNFFVDAADGHDDYLVSAALLVRASLGRQRRAAIGRVRE
;
A
#
# COMPACT_ATOMS: atom_id res chain seq x y z
N MET A 1 -25.71 1.75 19.04
CA MET A 1 -24.29 2.09 18.82
C MET A 1 -23.46 0.80 18.81
N PRO A 2 -22.39 0.67 17.99
CA PRO A 2 -21.54 -0.52 17.99
C PRO A 2 -20.90 -0.75 19.36
N VAL A 3 -20.88 -2.00 19.82
CA VAL A 3 -20.24 -2.36 21.09
C VAL A 3 -18.72 -2.43 20.88
N LEU A 4 -17.96 -1.68 21.70
CA LEU A 4 -16.50 -1.77 21.68
C LEU A 4 -16.04 -3.13 22.20
N ARG A 5 -15.10 -3.74 21.46
CA ARG A 5 -14.46 -5.02 21.80
C ARG A 5 -13.52 -4.86 23.00
N VAL A 6 -13.08 -5.98 23.57
CA VAL A 6 -12.26 -6.00 24.78
C VAL A 6 -11.00 -5.15 24.63
N TYR A 7 -10.23 -5.36 23.57
CA TYR A 7 -9.01 -4.59 23.30
C TYR A 7 -9.27 -3.08 23.09
N GLN A 8 -10.39 -2.72 22.45
CA GLN A 8 -10.78 -1.31 22.27
C GLN A 8 -11.12 -0.66 23.62
N ARG A 9 -11.88 -1.37 24.46
CA ARG A 9 -12.26 -0.90 25.80
C ARG A 9 -11.05 -0.73 26.71
N GLU A 10 -10.07 -1.61 26.60
CA GLU A 10 -8.82 -1.51 27.35
C GLU A 10 -8.08 -0.21 27.04
N ALA A 11 -7.79 0.06 25.77
CA ALA A 11 -7.15 1.31 25.35
C ALA A 11 -8.01 2.55 25.71
N GLY A 12 -9.32 2.48 25.45
CA GLY A 12 -10.23 3.58 25.74
C GLY A 12 -10.32 3.93 27.23
N ARG A 13 -10.27 2.95 28.12
CA ARG A 13 -10.23 3.19 29.57
C ARG A 13 -8.98 3.94 30.00
N ALA A 14 -7.81 3.59 29.44
CA ALA A 14 -6.56 4.29 29.75
C ALA A 14 -6.61 5.76 29.30
N VAL A 15 -7.12 6.02 28.09
CA VAL A 15 -7.34 7.38 27.57
C VAL A 15 -8.27 8.17 28.48
N LEU A 16 -9.45 7.62 28.77
CA LEU A 16 -10.46 8.30 29.62
C LEU A 16 -9.97 8.53 31.05
N ALA A 17 -9.20 7.60 31.62
CA ALA A 17 -8.59 7.78 32.93
C ALA A 17 -7.61 8.95 32.93
N SER A 18 -6.77 9.06 31.89
CA SER A 18 -5.83 10.19 31.74
C SER A 18 -6.54 11.52 31.59
N VAL A 19 -7.59 11.57 30.75
CA VAL A 19 -8.38 12.79 30.53
C VAL A 19 -9.08 13.22 31.81
N ARG A 20 -9.75 12.28 32.51
CA ARG A 20 -10.46 12.58 33.76
C ARG A 20 -9.52 13.06 34.87
N GLY A 21 -8.33 12.47 34.96
CA GLY A 21 -7.31 12.88 35.93
C GLY A 21 -6.49 14.10 35.52
N ARG A 22 -6.69 14.66 34.31
CA ARG A 22 -5.84 15.74 33.72
C ARG A 22 -4.35 15.41 33.80
N LEU A 23 -4.02 14.16 33.51
CA LEU A 23 -2.67 13.62 33.71
C LEU A 23 -1.69 13.98 32.60
N GLY A 24 -2.16 14.63 31.51
CA GLY A 24 -1.30 15.02 30.38
C GLY A 24 -0.56 13.87 29.72
N ARG A 25 -1.04 12.62 29.87
CA ARG A 25 -0.33 11.48 29.30
C ARG A 25 -0.41 11.53 27.79
N THR A 26 0.67 11.12 27.17
CA THR A 26 0.69 10.72 25.77
C THR A 26 0.49 9.20 25.71
N ILE A 27 -0.36 8.74 24.80
CA ILE A 27 -0.77 7.33 24.66
C ILE A 27 -0.72 6.95 23.17
N SER A 28 -0.17 5.79 22.83
CA SER A 28 -0.21 5.26 21.46
C SER A 28 -1.10 4.03 21.37
N VAL A 29 -1.94 3.99 20.33
CA VAL A 29 -2.90 2.92 20.07
C VAL A 29 -2.73 2.44 18.63
N GLU A 30 -2.16 1.25 18.50
CA GLU A 30 -2.03 0.53 17.23
C GLU A 30 -3.01 -0.63 17.19
N ILE A 31 -3.83 -0.64 16.15
CA ILE A 31 -4.81 -1.70 15.90
C ILE A 31 -4.70 -2.03 14.41
N ALA A 32 -4.59 -3.32 14.10
CA ALA A 32 -4.53 -3.81 12.73
C ALA A 32 -5.62 -3.19 11.84
N ARG A 33 -5.31 -3.03 10.54
CA ARG A 33 -6.20 -2.41 9.55
C ARG A 33 -7.60 -3.01 9.63
N GLN A 34 -8.61 -2.14 9.61
CA GLN A 34 -10.03 -2.47 9.81
C GLN A 34 -10.37 -3.10 11.18
N GLY A 35 -9.49 -3.04 12.17
CA GLY A 35 -9.73 -3.51 13.54
C GLY A 35 -10.52 -2.54 14.43
N GLY A 36 -11.07 -1.46 13.89
CA GLY A 36 -12.00 -0.58 14.63
C GLY A 36 -11.34 0.53 15.46
N LYS A 37 -10.09 0.90 15.18
CA LYS A 37 -9.40 2.07 15.77
C LYS A 37 -10.24 3.34 15.76
N ASN A 38 -10.80 3.70 14.60
CA ASN A 38 -11.55 4.96 14.45
C ASN A 38 -12.94 4.88 15.08
N GLU A 39 -13.48 3.68 15.31
CA GLU A 39 -14.71 3.49 16.08
C GLU A 39 -14.46 3.72 17.58
N LEU A 40 -13.31 3.27 18.10
CA LEU A 40 -12.88 3.59 19.47
C LEU A 40 -12.75 5.10 19.66
N SER A 41 -12.00 5.78 18.79
CA SER A 41 -11.79 7.23 18.85
C SER A 41 -13.13 8.00 18.81
N ALA A 42 -14.03 7.68 17.87
CA ALA A 42 -15.34 8.35 17.79
C ALA A 42 -16.22 8.17 19.04
N GLN A 43 -16.13 7.03 19.72
CA GLN A 43 -16.88 6.81 20.98
C GLN A 43 -16.25 7.54 22.18
N ILE A 44 -14.92 7.70 22.21
CA ILE A 44 -14.24 8.56 23.19
C ILE A 44 -14.65 10.01 22.98
N GLU A 45 -14.59 10.51 21.74
CA GLU A 45 -15.03 11.85 21.35
C GLU A 45 -16.48 12.11 21.81
N LEU A 46 -17.42 11.23 21.46
CA LEU A 46 -18.83 11.32 21.85
C LEU A 46 -19.00 11.41 23.38
N LEU A 47 -18.33 10.52 24.13
CA LEU A 47 -18.43 10.49 25.58
C LEU A 47 -17.89 11.79 26.20
N LEU A 48 -16.72 12.25 25.77
CA LEU A 48 -16.10 13.46 26.31
C LEU A 48 -16.90 14.72 25.98
N LEU A 49 -17.46 14.82 24.77
CA LEU A 49 -18.36 15.90 24.39
C LEU A 49 -19.62 15.90 25.26
N THR A 50 -20.24 14.73 25.45
CA THR A 50 -21.46 14.60 26.27
C THR A 50 -21.20 15.01 27.71
N LEU A 51 -20.12 14.52 28.32
CA LEU A 51 -19.74 14.86 29.70
C LEU A 51 -19.33 16.33 29.88
N SER A 52 -18.93 16.99 28.80
CA SER A 52 -18.44 18.37 28.82
C SER A 52 -19.43 19.36 28.19
N ALA A 53 -20.64 18.95 27.84
CA ALA A 53 -21.56 19.75 27.02
C ALA A 53 -21.88 21.14 27.60
N GLY A 54 -21.77 21.33 28.92
CA GLY A 54 -21.95 22.64 29.58
C GLY A 54 -20.71 23.54 29.60
N ARG A 55 -19.56 23.05 29.15
CA ARG A 55 -18.25 23.72 29.24
C ARG A 55 -17.80 24.18 27.87
N ASP A 56 -17.26 25.39 27.78
CA ASP A 56 -16.63 25.92 26.57
C ASP A 56 -15.22 25.36 26.47
N VAL A 57 -15.10 24.21 25.81
CA VAL A 57 -13.85 23.46 25.76
C VAL A 57 -13.78 22.62 24.49
N ASP A 58 -12.56 22.50 23.99
CA ASP A 58 -12.28 21.96 22.67
C ASP A 58 -11.45 20.68 22.82
N ALA A 59 -11.85 19.63 22.13
CA ALA A 59 -10.94 18.58 21.68
C ALA A 59 -10.44 18.94 20.28
N VAL A 60 -9.22 18.52 19.95
CA VAL A 60 -8.65 18.66 18.62
C VAL A 60 -8.32 17.28 18.09
N LYS A 61 -8.70 17.01 16.84
CA LYS A 61 -8.30 15.82 16.12
C LYS A 61 -7.62 16.21 14.83
N CYS A 62 -6.37 15.79 14.66
CA CYS A 62 -5.65 15.95 13.41
C CYS A 62 -5.46 14.62 12.68
N ALA A 63 -5.29 14.72 11.37
CA ALA A 63 -4.97 13.60 10.49
C ALA A 63 -4.15 14.14 9.30
N PRO A 64 -3.48 13.28 8.51
CA PRO A 64 -2.59 13.70 7.44
C PRO A 64 -3.21 14.69 6.46
N THR A 65 -4.47 14.47 6.06
CA THR A 65 -5.20 15.36 5.15
C THR A 65 -6.64 15.61 5.62
N TYR A 66 -7.24 16.72 5.17
CA TYR A 66 -8.66 16.98 5.44
C TYR A 66 -9.59 16.03 4.69
N ARG A 67 -9.31 15.80 3.41
CA ARG A 67 -10.05 14.88 2.55
C ARG A 67 -9.16 13.70 2.13
N PRO A 68 -9.65 12.45 2.23
CA PRO A 68 -10.90 12.01 2.86
C PRO A 68 -10.87 11.84 4.40
N GLN A 69 -9.70 11.84 5.05
CA GLN A 69 -9.48 11.25 6.38
C GLN A 69 -10.33 11.91 7.48
N LEU A 70 -10.23 13.23 7.65
CA LEU A 70 -11.00 13.94 8.67
C LEU A 70 -12.49 13.95 8.38
N LEU A 71 -12.91 14.06 7.11
CA LEU A 71 -14.33 13.96 6.75
C LEU A 71 -14.93 12.61 7.14
N VAL A 72 -14.20 11.51 7.00
CA VAL A 72 -14.65 10.18 7.43
C VAL A 72 -14.79 10.12 8.96
N SER A 73 -13.82 10.67 9.69
CA SER A 73 -13.88 10.75 11.16
C SER A 73 -15.05 11.61 11.67
N MET A 74 -15.27 12.78 11.07
CA MET A 74 -16.41 13.65 11.37
C MET A 74 -17.76 12.96 11.14
N ARG A 75 -17.94 12.32 9.97
CA ARG A 75 -19.17 11.58 9.65
C ARG A 75 -19.40 10.42 10.62
N ARG A 76 -18.33 9.75 11.04
CA ARG A 76 -18.42 8.67 12.03
C ARG A 76 -18.89 9.21 13.38
N LEU A 77 -18.27 10.27 13.91
CA LEU A 77 -18.73 10.92 15.13
C LEU A 77 -20.20 11.36 15.03
N TRP A 78 -20.57 12.02 13.93
CA TRP A 78 -21.94 12.47 13.69
C TRP A 78 -22.94 11.31 13.69
N ALA A 79 -22.61 10.19 13.05
CA ALA A 79 -23.44 8.99 13.08
C ALA A 79 -23.60 8.42 14.50
N ARG A 80 -22.57 8.50 15.34
CA ARG A 80 -22.63 8.04 16.75
C ARG A 80 -23.46 8.97 17.62
N ILE A 81 -23.36 10.28 17.42
CA ILE A 81 -24.23 11.29 18.06
C ILE A 81 -25.69 11.01 17.73
N GLY A 82 -26.01 10.77 16.45
CA GLY A 82 -27.37 10.41 16.03
C GLY A 82 -27.88 9.13 16.69
N GLN A 83 -27.05 8.07 16.72
CA GLN A 83 -27.40 6.81 17.38
C GLN A 83 -27.54 6.91 18.91
N ALA A 84 -26.92 7.90 19.54
CA ALA A 84 -27.07 8.19 20.96
C ALA A 84 -28.31 9.05 21.27
N GLY A 85 -29.06 9.49 20.24
CA GLY A 85 -30.23 10.35 20.42
C GLY A 85 -29.90 11.80 20.75
N LEU A 86 -28.66 12.25 20.48
CA LEU A 86 -28.16 13.59 20.84
C LEU A 86 -28.16 14.59 19.68
N ALA A 87 -28.75 14.24 18.54
CA ALA A 87 -28.73 15.09 17.34
C ALA A 87 -29.41 16.46 17.54
N ASN A 88 -30.38 16.55 18.44
CA ASN A 88 -31.10 17.80 18.76
C ASN A 88 -30.28 18.80 19.57
N VAL A 89 -29.22 18.35 20.25
CA VAL A 89 -28.33 19.19 21.08
C VAL A 89 -26.92 19.28 20.49
N ALA A 90 -26.74 18.75 19.29
CA ALA A 90 -25.46 18.69 18.58
C ALA A 90 -25.50 19.51 17.30
N ALA A 91 -24.32 19.95 16.84
CA ALA A 91 -24.17 20.63 15.57
C ALA A 91 -22.90 20.17 14.86
N MET A 92 -22.95 20.12 13.52
CA MET A 92 -21.78 19.95 12.67
C MET A 92 -21.68 21.17 11.77
N ARG A 93 -20.60 21.95 11.91
CA ARG A 93 -20.38 23.20 11.18
C ARG A 93 -18.93 23.28 10.70
N GLY A 94 -18.73 23.35 9.39
CA GLY A 94 -17.38 23.37 8.81
C GLY A 94 -16.58 22.16 9.27
N GLN A 95 -15.46 22.40 9.95
CA GLN A 95 -14.55 21.39 10.49
C GLN A 95 -14.79 21.07 11.97
N THR A 96 -15.96 21.42 12.51
CA THR A 96 -16.27 21.29 13.94
C THR A 96 -17.54 20.46 14.16
N VAL A 97 -17.49 19.57 15.14
CA VAL A 97 -18.66 18.87 15.67
C VAL A 97 -18.81 19.21 17.16
N SER A 98 -20.00 19.61 17.59
CA SER A 98 -20.26 20.03 18.98
C SER A 98 -21.46 19.33 19.59
N ILE A 99 -21.47 19.21 20.92
CA ILE A 99 -22.63 18.89 21.75
C ILE A 99 -22.69 19.95 22.83
N GLY A 100 -23.75 20.76 22.84
CA GLY A 100 -23.79 21.98 23.65
C GLY A 100 -22.62 22.92 23.33
N ARG A 101 -21.83 23.28 24.36
CA ARG A 101 -20.66 24.16 24.28
C ARG A 101 -19.34 23.43 24.05
N ALA A 102 -19.31 22.11 24.23
CA ALA A 102 -18.12 21.32 23.96
C ALA A 102 -18.02 21.00 22.47
N ARG A 103 -16.80 21.02 21.93
CA ARG A 103 -16.54 20.81 20.49
C ARG A 103 -15.32 19.94 20.24
N VAL A 104 -15.35 19.20 19.14
CA VAL A 104 -14.17 18.59 18.50
C VAL A 104 -13.89 19.41 17.24
N VAL A 105 -12.67 19.91 17.11
CA VAL A 105 -12.19 20.62 15.92
C VAL A 105 -11.27 19.68 15.13
N PHE A 106 -11.56 19.50 13.85
CA PHE A 106 -10.84 18.61 12.95
C PHE A 106 -9.87 19.40 12.08
N LEU A 107 -8.57 19.12 12.17
CA LEU A 107 -7.51 19.96 11.59
C LEU A 107 -6.54 19.15 10.71
N SER A 108 -6.36 19.56 9.46
CA SER A 108 -5.42 18.89 8.54
C SER A 108 -3.96 19.11 8.99
N ALA A 109 -3.16 18.06 8.96
CA ALA A 109 -1.72 18.12 9.19
C ALA A 109 -0.90 18.26 7.90
N GLU A 110 -1.53 18.59 6.76
CA GLU A 110 -0.81 18.92 5.53
C GLU A 110 0.13 20.10 5.76
N ALA A 111 1.30 20.09 5.10
CA ALA A 111 2.31 21.14 5.24
C ALA A 111 1.73 22.55 5.00
N ALA A 112 0.85 22.70 4.00
CA ALA A 112 0.21 23.96 3.62
C ALA A 112 -0.96 24.39 4.52
N ALA A 113 -1.47 23.52 5.41
CA ALA A 113 -2.58 23.86 6.29
C ALA A 113 -2.10 24.77 7.43
N ASN A 114 -2.77 25.89 7.69
CA ASN A 114 -2.49 26.73 8.85
C ASN A 114 -3.47 26.39 9.98
N VAL A 115 -2.94 25.85 11.08
CA VAL A 115 -3.74 25.39 12.23
C VAL A 115 -3.37 26.11 13.52
N VAL A 116 -2.47 27.08 13.47
CA VAL A 116 -2.00 27.82 14.64
C VAL A 116 -3.14 28.67 15.20
N GLY A 117 -3.32 28.63 16.54
CA GLY A 117 -4.35 29.39 17.26
C GLY A 117 -5.47 28.55 17.87
N HIS A 118 -5.51 27.25 17.57
CA HIS A 118 -6.40 26.31 18.27
C HIS A 118 -5.79 25.82 19.59
N THR A 119 -6.65 25.47 20.55
CA THR A 119 -6.25 24.92 21.86
C THR A 119 -7.03 23.64 22.11
N ALA A 120 -6.34 22.55 22.47
CA ALA A 120 -6.94 21.31 22.88
C ALA A 120 -7.09 21.31 24.41
N GLY A 121 -8.28 21.56 24.92
CA GLY A 121 -8.60 21.57 26.35
C GLY A 121 -9.20 20.26 26.90
N LEU A 122 -9.70 19.38 26.02
CA LEU A 122 -10.25 18.06 26.40
C LEU A 122 -9.35 16.89 26.02
N LEU A 123 -8.97 16.82 24.75
CA LEU A 123 -8.23 15.72 24.16
C LEU A 123 -7.54 16.21 22.89
N LEU A 124 -6.30 15.78 22.65
CA LEU A 124 -5.62 15.92 21.37
C LEU A 124 -5.48 14.54 20.74
N GLU A 125 -6.08 14.31 19.59
CA GLU A 125 -5.97 13.05 18.84
C GLU A 125 -5.19 13.26 17.55
N VAL A 126 -4.30 12.31 17.24
CA VAL A 126 -3.58 12.23 15.98
C VAL A 126 -3.99 10.93 15.30
N ASP A 127 -4.87 11.01 14.30
CA ASP A 127 -5.27 9.87 13.48
C ASP A 127 -4.29 9.67 12.32
N GLU A 128 -4.09 8.41 11.94
CA GLU A 128 -3.05 7.99 10.98
C GLU A 128 -1.69 8.64 11.28
N ALA A 129 -1.28 8.61 12.55
CA ALA A 129 -0.13 9.34 13.06
C ALA A 129 1.20 8.98 12.36
N GLN A 130 1.30 7.80 11.76
CA GLN A 130 2.48 7.42 10.97
C GLN A 130 2.67 8.27 9.70
N ASP A 131 1.60 8.88 9.19
CA ASP A 131 1.59 9.69 7.97
C ASP A 131 1.56 11.21 8.30
N VAL A 132 1.72 11.58 9.58
CA VAL A 132 1.83 12.97 10.03
C VAL A 132 3.29 13.33 10.23
N ASP A 133 3.72 14.44 9.62
CA ASP A 133 5.08 14.95 9.75
C ASP A 133 5.41 15.36 11.20
N ILE A 134 6.61 14.98 11.65
CA ILE A 134 7.07 15.19 13.02
C ILE A 134 7.18 16.68 13.35
N ASP A 135 7.80 17.46 12.47
CA ASP A 135 8.05 18.88 12.71
C ASP A 135 6.73 19.66 12.67
N LYS A 136 5.84 19.31 11.75
CA LYS A 136 4.48 19.83 11.69
C LYS A 136 3.75 19.57 13.01
N PHE A 137 3.81 18.35 13.53
CA PHE A 137 3.17 18.00 14.80
C PHE A 137 3.76 18.78 15.98
N ASP A 138 5.08 18.75 16.14
CA ASP A 138 5.76 19.37 17.29
C ASP A 138 5.60 20.89 17.30
N ARG A 139 5.59 21.54 16.13
CA ARG A 139 5.49 22.99 16.02
C ARG A 139 4.06 23.50 16.12
N GLU A 140 3.08 22.79 15.57
CA GLU A 140 1.73 23.33 15.39
C GLU A 140 0.65 22.65 16.24
N PHE A 141 0.78 21.34 16.51
CA PHE A 141 -0.25 20.58 17.24
C PHE A 141 0.09 20.32 18.70
N ARG A 142 1.32 19.91 19.00
CA ARG A 142 1.77 19.62 20.36
C ARG A 142 1.56 20.79 21.32
N PRO A 143 1.81 22.07 20.96
CA PRO A 143 1.57 23.21 21.84
C PRO A 143 0.09 23.40 22.21
N MET A 144 -0.85 22.91 21.40
CA MET A 144 -2.29 23.03 21.66
C MET A 144 -2.70 22.33 22.97
N ALA A 145 -1.94 21.33 23.41
CA ALA A 145 -2.20 20.59 24.65
C ALA A 145 -1.66 21.29 25.92
N ALA A 146 -0.85 22.34 25.78
CA ALA A 146 -0.07 22.91 26.88
C ALA A 146 -0.94 23.51 27.99
N THR A 147 -1.92 24.37 27.63
CA THR A 147 -2.74 25.09 28.62
C THR A 147 -3.56 24.17 29.53
N GLY A 148 -4.01 23.03 29.01
CA GLY A 148 -4.87 22.09 29.74
C GLY A 148 -4.13 20.92 30.38
N ASN A 149 -2.81 20.80 30.18
CA ASN A 149 -2.07 19.55 30.35
C ASN A 149 -2.84 18.37 29.71
N THR A 150 -3.24 18.57 28.45
CA THR A 150 -4.24 17.74 27.79
C THR A 150 -3.65 16.40 27.39
N THR A 151 -4.43 15.33 27.54
CA THR A 151 -4.03 13.99 27.10
C THR A 151 -3.93 13.96 25.57
N THR A 152 -2.86 13.38 25.05
CA THR A 152 -2.63 13.22 23.61
C THR A 152 -2.65 11.75 23.22
N VAL A 153 -3.38 11.39 22.17
CA VAL A 153 -3.51 10.00 21.70
C VAL A 153 -3.09 9.89 20.25
N PHE A 154 -2.15 8.98 19.97
CA PHE A 154 -1.66 8.67 18.63
C PHE A 154 -2.28 7.37 18.15
N TYR A 155 -2.95 7.40 16.99
CA TYR A 155 -3.63 6.27 16.40
C TYR A 155 -3.02 5.91 15.04
N GLY A 156 -2.65 4.65 14.82
CA GLY A 156 -2.15 4.25 13.52
C GLY A 156 -1.72 2.81 13.41
N THR A 157 -0.88 2.56 12.41
CA THR A 157 -0.11 1.31 12.24
C THR A 157 1.28 1.73 11.80
N ALA A 158 2.32 1.35 12.55
CA ALA A 158 3.69 1.73 12.25
C ALA A 158 4.11 1.23 10.85
N TRP A 159 4.81 2.10 10.11
CA TRP A 159 5.38 1.75 8.81
C TRP A 159 6.87 1.46 8.95
N ASP A 160 7.62 2.43 9.44
CA ASP A 160 9.05 2.33 9.75
C ASP A 160 9.37 3.04 11.07
N ASP A 161 10.64 3.04 11.43
CA ASP A 161 11.18 3.62 12.66
C ASP A 161 11.33 5.15 12.67
N SER A 162 11.07 5.80 11.53
CA SER A 162 11.19 7.26 11.38
C SER A 162 9.89 8.01 11.65
N THR A 163 8.76 7.31 11.75
CA THR A 163 7.43 7.93 11.84
C THR A 163 7.14 8.58 13.21
N LEU A 164 6.26 9.59 13.23
CA LEU A 164 5.77 10.20 14.48
C LEU A 164 5.17 9.16 15.43
N LEU A 165 4.42 8.20 14.89
CA LEU A 165 3.81 7.14 15.68
C LEU A 165 4.86 6.25 16.36
N GLU A 166 5.89 5.83 15.64
CA GLU A 166 6.94 4.98 16.22
C GLU A 166 7.75 5.75 17.27
N ARG A 167 8.08 7.03 17.01
CA ARG A 167 8.72 7.91 18.01
C ARG A 167 7.90 8.01 19.29
N ALA A 168 6.58 8.18 19.16
CA ALA A 168 5.67 8.23 20.30
C ALA A 168 5.62 6.87 21.03
N LYS A 169 5.52 5.76 20.29
CA LYS A 169 5.53 4.40 20.84
C LYS A 169 6.78 4.10 21.66
N GLN A 170 7.97 4.41 21.15
CA GLN A 170 9.22 4.18 21.88
C GLN A 170 9.26 5.00 23.18
N ALA A 171 8.90 6.28 23.12
CA ALA A 171 8.81 7.12 24.32
C ALA A 171 7.77 6.59 25.34
N HIS A 172 6.65 6.03 24.87
CA HIS A 172 5.63 5.43 25.73
C HIS A 172 6.11 4.14 26.40
N LEU A 173 6.80 3.26 25.66
CA LEU A 173 7.40 2.04 26.20
C LEU A 173 8.50 2.35 27.23
N GLU A 174 9.29 3.40 27.01
CA GLU A 174 10.27 3.90 27.99
C GLU A 174 9.61 4.48 29.23
N ALA A 175 8.55 5.26 29.09
CA ALA A 175 7.80 5.81 30.22
C ALA A 175 7.12 4.69 31.03
N GLU A 176 6.51 3.72 30.36
CA GLU A 176 5.88 2.55 30.97
C GLU A 176 6.89 1.69 31.75
N ARG A 177 8.09 1.48 31.21
CA ARG A 177 9.18 0.81 31.94
C ARG A 177 9.60 1.54 33.21
N ARG A 178 9.46 2.87 33.26
CA ARG A 178 9.86 3.69 34.42
C ARG A 178 8.84 3.72 35.54
N ASP A 179 7.54 3.72 35.23
CA ASP A 179 6.48 3.91 36.24
C ASP A 179 5.40 2.83 36.27
N GLY A 180 5.50 1.81 35.41
CA GLY A 180 4.55 0.70 35.32
C GLY A 180 3.18 1.09 34.76
N VAL A 181 2.98 2.33 34.30
CA VAL A 181 1.70 2.78 33.74
C VAL A 181 1.70 2.50 32.25
N ARG A 182 0.78 1.62 31.83
CA ARG A 182 0.62 1.27 30.42
C ARG A 182 0.24 2.47 29.56
N ARG A 183 1.04 2.74 28.52
CA ARG A 183 0.86 3.86 27.57
C ARG A 183 0.84 3.44 26.11
N HIS A 184 1.30 2.24 25.82
CA HIS A 184 1.22 1.67 24.47
C HIS A 184 0.23 0.50 24.44
N PHE A 185 -0.63 0.52 23.44
CA PHE A 185 -1.62 -0.52 23.17
C PHE A 185 -1.44 -0.97 21.72
N GLU A 186 -1.13 -2.25 21.53
CA GLU A 186 -0.90 -2.86 20.21
C GLU A 186 -1.77 -4.12 20.09
N TYR A 187 -2.57 -4.19 19.03
CA TYR A 187 -3.47 -5.30 18.77
C TYR A 187 -3.43 -5.68 17.29
N ASP A 188 -2.67 -6.71 16.99
CA ASP A 188 -2.51 -7.25 15.64
C ASP A 188 -3.80 -7.92 15.11
N TRP A 189 -3.72 -8.44 13.89
CA TRP A 189 -4.86 -9.07 13.25
C TRP A 189 -5.34 -10.32 14.00
N GLN A 190 -4.49 -11.02 14.75
CA GLN A 190 -4.88 -12.20 15.52
C GLN A 190 -5.72 -11.78 16.73
N ALA A 191 -5.31 -10.70 17.42
CA ALA A 191 -6.09 -10.11 18.51
C ALA A 191 -7.48 -9.65 18.02
N VAL A 192 -7.58 -9.06 16.83
CA VAL A 192 -8.87 -8.69 16.22
C VAL A 192 -9.67 -9.93 15.80
N ALA A 193 -9.02 -10.91 15.15
CA ALA A 193 -9.63 -12.14 14.66
C ALA A 193 -10.27 -12.97 15.78
N ALA A 194 -9.66 -12.99 16.97
CA ALA A 194 -10.20 -13.66 18.15
C ALA A 194 -11.62 -13.16 18.53
N HIS A 195 -12.00 -11.95 18.10
CA HIS A 195 -13.31 -11.36 18.37
C HIS A 195 -14.22 -11.27 17.14
N VAL A 196 -13.69 -11.47 15.93
CA VAL A 196 -14.42 -11.23 14.68
C VAL A 196 -14.12 -12.33 13.67
N PRO A 197 -14.88 -13.44 13.65
CA PRO A 197 -14.62 -14.57 12.73
C PRO A 197 -14.64 -14.18 11.25
N ALA A 198 -15.49 -13.22 10.86
CA ALA A 198 -15.52 -12.71 9.49
C ALA A 198 -14.24 -11.96 9.10
N TYR A 199 -13.64 -11.23 10.05
CA TYR A 199 -12.35 -10.57 9.87
C TYR A 199 -11.23 -11.59 9.73
N ALA A 200 -11.24 -12.64 10.57
CA ALA A 200 -10.27 -13.73 10.52
C ALA A 200 -10.18 -14.33 9.11
N ARG A 201 -11.31 -14.76 8.54
CA ARG A 201 -11.37 -15.32 7.19
C ARG A 201 -10.87 -14.36 6.11
N PHE A 202 -11.21 -13.08 6.25
CA PHE A 202 -10.75 -12.06 5.30
C PHE A 202 -9.23 -11.88 5.34
N VAL A 203 -8.65 -11.76 6.55
CA VAL A 203 -7.20 -11.57 6.70
C VAL A 203 -6.42 -12.83 6.33
N GLU A 204 -6.98 -14.03 6.54
CA GLU A 204 -6.41 -15.27 6.04
C GLU A 204 -6.31 -15.28 4.51
N GLY A 205 -7.37 -14.86 3.82
CA GLY A 205 -7.35 -14.67 2.36
C GLY A 205 -6.31 -13.64 1.92
N GLU A 206 -6.20 -12.51 2.63
CA GLU A 206 -5.15 -11.51 2.36
C GLU A 206 -3.74 -12.04 2.61
N ARG A 207 -3.55 -12.90 3.61
CA ARG A 207 -2.26 -13.54 3.91
C ARG A 207 -1.84 -14.48 2.79
N GLU A 208 -2.77 -15.25 2.23
CA GLU A 208 -2.48 -16.13 1.09
C GLU A 208 -2.25 -15.32 -0.20
N ARG A 209 -3.04 -14.26 -0.42
CA ARG A 209 -2.94 -13.42 -1.60
C ARG A 209 -1.65 -12.59 -1.63
N LEU A 210 -1.29 -11.96 -0.51
CA LEU A 210 -0.09 -11.11 -0.43
C LEU A 210 1.17 -11.89 -0.05
N GLY A 211 1.01 -12.93 0.76
CA GLY A 211 2.10 -13.62 1.45
C GLY A 211 2.33 -13.09 2.87
N ALA A 212 2.67 -13.99 3.79
CA ALA A 212 2.85 -13.66 5.21
C ALA A 212 4.03 -12.70 5.50
N THR A 213 5.01 -12.64 4.60
CA THR A 213 6.18 -11.75 4.69
C THR A 213 6.05 -10.49 3.85
N HIS A 214 4.89 -10.28 3.20
CA HIS A 214 4.68 -9.09 2.37
C HIS A 214 4.69 -7.82 3.23
N PRO A 215 5.38 -6.74 2.83
CA PRO A 215 5.49 -5.52 3.64
C PRO A 215 4.15 -4.92 4.05
N LEU A 216 3.19 -4.86 3.12
CA LEU A 216 1.82 -4.41 3.43
C LEU A 216 1.11 -5.33 4.45
N PHE A 217 1.36 -6.64 4.41
CA PHE A 217 0.74 -7.55 5.37
C PHE A 217 1.37 -7.39 6.76
N LEU A 218 2.70 -7.34 6.82
CA LEU A 218 3.46 -7.14 8.05
C LEU A 218 3.08 -5.84 8.77
N THR A 219 3.05 -4.72 8.05
CA THR A 219 2.75 -3.41 8.63
C THR A 219 1.27 -3.25 8.98
N GLN A 220 0.35 -3.63 8.09
CA GLN A 220 -1.08 -3.34 8.27
C GLN A 220 -1.80 -4.35 9.16
N TYR A 221 -1.40 -5.62 9.15
CA TYR A 221 -2.08 -6.69 9.89
C TYR A 221 -1.24 -7.18 11.07
N CYS A 222 0.07 -7.39 10.90
CA CYS A 222 0.92 -7.86 11.98
C CYS A 222 1.47 -6.74 12.88
N LEU A 223 1.28 -5.47 12.51
CA LEU A 223 1.83 -4.29 13.21
C LEU A 223 3.36 -4.34 13.38
N LYS A 224 4.03 -4.95 12.40
CA LYS A 224 5.49 -5.05 12.37
C LYS A 224 6.03 -3.97 11.44
N PRO A 225 6.75 -2.95 11.96
CA PRO A 225 7.40 -1.99 11.09
C PRO A 225 8.46 -2.69 10.22
N ILE A 226 8.68 -2.13 9.05
CA ILE A 226 9.72 -2.57 8.12
C ILE A 226 10.90 -1.60 8.22
N ALA A 227 12.10 -2.14 8.44
CA ALA A 227 13.31 -1.35 8.57
C ALA A 227 14.13 -1.40 7.28
N GLY A 228 14.39 -0.22 6.70
CA GLY A 228 15.42 0.01 5.68
C GLY A 228 15.38 -0.85 4.41
N GLY A 229 16.20 -0.47 3.43
CA GLY A 229 16.34 -1.21 2.18
C GLY A 229 17.17 -2.48 2.30
N GLY A 230 17.17 -3.30 1.25
CA GLY A 230 17.90 -4.57 1.22
C GLY A 230 17.74 -5.27 -0.11
N ARG A 231 17.88 -6.60 -0.15
CA ARG A 231 17.47 -7.39 -1.32
C ARG A 231 15.96 -7.36 -1.46
N LEU A 232 15.46 -7.19 -2.69
CA LEU A 232 14.03 -7.27 -2.98
C LEU A 232 13.50 -8.69 -2.72
N LEU A 233 14.27 -9.70 -3.14
CA LEU A 233 13.87 -11.11 -3.09
C LEU A 233 14.83 -11.92 -2.22
N SER A 234 14.26 -12.62 -1.22
CA SER A 234 14.95 -13.66 -0.45
C SER A 234 15.27 -14.89 -1.29
N ALA A 235 16.18 -15.75 -0.79
CA ALA A 235 16.50 -17.01 -1.47
C ALA A 235 15.25 -17.91 -1.66
N SER A 236 14.33 -17.93 -0.70
CA SER A 236 13.08 -18.67 -0.80
C SER A 236 12.17 -18.12 -1.91
N GLN A 237 12.01 -16.79 -2.00
CA GLN A 237 11.23 -16.17 -3.08
C GLN A 237 11.84 -16.41 -4.45
N ARG A 238 13.18 -16.40 -4.56
CA ARG A 238 13.87 -16.76 -5.82
C ARG A 238 13.66 -18.22 -6.19
N ALA A 239 13.68 -19.13 -5.22
CA ALA A 239 13.33 -20.53 -5.47
C ALA A 239 11.86 -20.68 -5.88
N GLN A 240 10.95 -19.89 -5.31
CA GLN A 240 9.54 -19.87 -5.72
C GLN A 240 9.33 -19.36 -7.15
N LEU A 241 10.21 -18.51 -7.69
CA LEU A 241 10.15 -18.07 -9.08
C LEU A 241 10.44 -19.21 -10.06
N CYS A 242 11.21 -20.23 -9.68
CA CYS A 242 11.54 -21.33 -10.58
C CYS A 242 10.29 -22.17 -10.88
N GLY A 243 9.88 -22.18 -12.15
CA GLY A 243 8.85 -23.05 -12.68
C GLY A 243 9.41 -24.32 -13.32
N GLU A 244 8.54 -25.30 -13.54
CA GLU A 244 8.89 -26.57 -14.16
C GLU A 244 8.57 -26.59 -15.66
N HIS A 245 7.82 -25.62 -16.17
CA HIS A 245 7.41 -25.55 -17.58
C HIS A 245 8.57 -25.13 -18.49
N GLU A 246 8.52 -25.57 -19.75
CA GLU A 246 9.53 -25.21 -20.76
C GLU A 246 9.31 -23.80 -21.31
N ARG A 247 10.40 -23.16 -21.76
CA ARG A 247 10.33 -21.94 -22.58
C ARG A 247 9.65 -22.26 -23.91
N ARG A 248 8.88 -21.32 -24.45
CA ARG A 248 8.13 -21.50 -25.69
C ARG A 248 8.37 -20.34 -26.63
N SER A 249 8.65 -20.68 -27.89
CA SER A 249 8.75 -19.71 -28.99
C SER A 249 7.42 -19.44 -29.69
N MET A 250 6.38 -20.23 -29.41
CA MET A 250 5.05 -20.14 -30.03
C MET A 250 3.93 -20.36 -29.01
N PRO A 251 2.75 -19.74 -29.19
CA PRO A 251 1.60 -19.96 -28.33
C PRO A 251 0.98 -21.35 -28.55
N VAL A 252 0.25 -21.82 -27.54
CA VAL A 252 -0.62 -23.00 -27.62
C VAL A 252 -2.07 -22.55 -27.76
N ALA A 253 -2.79 -23.19 -28.68
CA ALA A 253 -4.18 -22.89 -28.95
C ALA A 253 -5.05 -23.06 -27.68
N GLY A 254 -5.90 -22.07 -27.41
CA GLY A 254 -6.82 -22.08 -26.26
C GLY A 254 -6.23 -21.52 -24.95
N GLU A 255 -4.93 -21.26 -24.89
CA GLU A 255 -4.30 -20.59 -23.75
C GLU A 255 -4.44 -19.05 -23.84
N ALA A 256 -4.37 -18.39 -22.69
CA ALA A 256 -4.46 -16.93 -22.59
C ALA A 256 -3.10 -16.34 -22.25
N TYR A 257 -2.66 -15.35 -23.03
CA TYR A 257 -1.37 -14.69 -22.86
C TYR A 257 -1.54 -13.21 -22.50
N VAL A 258 -0.62 -12.70 -21.70
CA VAL A 258 -0.41 -11.27 -21.40
C VAL A 258 1.07 -10.95 -21.57
N ALA A 259 1.41 -9.67 -21.67
CA ALA A 259 2.78 -9.25 -21.85
C ALA A 259 3.14 -8.02 -20.99
N GLY A 260 4.38 -7.97 -20.53
CA GLY A 260 5.01 -6.77 -19.99
C GLY A 260 6.13 -6.34 -20.92
N LEU A 261 6.17 -5.06 -21.27
CA LEU A 261 7.16 -4.49 -22.17
C LEU A 261 7.86 -3.32 -21.49
N ASP A 262 9.15 -3.51 -21.22
CA ASP A 262 10.03 -2.44 -20.76
C ASP A 262 10.82 -1.90 -21.94
N LEU A 263 10.76 -0.59 -22.17
CA LEU A 263 11.36 0.05 -23.34
C LEU A 263 12.64 0.74 -22.90
N ALA A 264 13.78 0.32 -23.46
CA ALA A 264 15.04 1.00 -23.23
C ALA A 264 14.97 2.46 -23.70
N GLY A 265 15.70 3.33 -22.99
CA GLY A 265 15.93 4.70 -23.44
C GLY A 265 16.52 4.69 -24.85
N GLY A 266 15.93 5.46 -25.77
CA GLY A 266 16.42 5.58 -27.15
C GLY A 266 17.85 6.15 -27.23
N GLU A 267 18.50 5.98 -28.38
CA GLU A 267 19.86 6.49 -28.62
C GLU A 267 19.95 8.00 -28.35
N GLY A 268 20.73 8.41 -27.35
CA GLY A 268 20.92 9.83 -27.02
C GLY A 268 21.59 10.12 -25.67
N GLU A 269 21.54 9.21 -24.70
CA GLU A 269 22.37 9.32 -23.50
C GLU A 269 23.60 8.44 -23.65
N GLU A 270 24.68 9.01 -24.17
CA GLU A 270 26.00 8.58 -23.72
C GLU A 270 25.96 8.70 -22.19
N SER A 271 26.04 7.57 -21.50
CA SER A 271 26.34 7.53 -20.08
C SER A 271 27.54 8.44 -19.84
N HIS A 272 27.32 9.60 -19.23
CA HIS A 272 28.37 10.60 -18.99
C HIS A 272 29.45 10.09 -18.01
N ASP A 273 29.27 8.89 -17.47
CA ASP A 273 30.28 8.11 -16.75
C ASP A 273 30.63 6.84 -17.55
N GLY A 274 31.82 6.83 -18.15
CA GLY A 274 32.40 5.69 -18.87
C GLY A 274 32.70 4.47 -17.99
N ARG A 275 31.67 3.85 -17.41
CA ARG A 275 31.74 2.58 -16.68
C ARG A 275 31.10 1.46 -17.50
N ALA A 276 31.75 0.31 -17.51
CA ALA A 276 31.46 -0.86 -18.34
C ALA A 276 30.17 -1.62 -17.94
N GLY A 277 29.02 -0.94 -17.96
CA GLY A 277 27.70 -1.58 -17.97
C GLY A 277 27.23 -1.73 -19.42
N GLY A 278 26.71 -2.90 -19.80
CA GLY A 278 26.12 -3.12 -21.14
C GLY A 278 25.02 -2.12 -21.46
N ARG A 279 24.57 -2.05 -22.72
CA ARG A 279 23.46 -1.16 -23.11
C ARG A 279 22.14 -1.60 -22.46
N ASP A 280 21.33 -0.64 -22.05
CA ASP A 280 19.92 -0.81 -21.67
C ASP A 280 19.17 -1.58 -22.79
N ALA A 281 18.38 -2.58 -22.42
CA ALA A 281 17.71 -3.47 -23.35
C ALA A 281 16.20 -3.27 -23.30
N THR A 282 15.57 -3.18 -24.47
CA THR A 282 14.11 -3.31 -24.54
C THR A 282 13.75 -4.78 -24.30
N VAL A 283 12.95 -5.06 -23.27
CA VAL A 283 12.58 -6.43 -22.89
C VAL A 283 11.07 -6.63 -22.95
N LEU A 284 10.66 -7.59 -23.79
CA LEU A 284 9.31 -8.11 -23.85
C LEU A 284 9.23 -9.44 -23.09
N THR A 285 8.47 -9.46 -22.01
CA THR A 285 8.17 -10.67 -21.23
C THR A 285 6.76 -11.15 -21.55
N ILE A 286 6.62 -12.40 -22.01
CA ILE A 286 5.33 -13.03 -22.32
C ILE A 286 4.95 -14.02 -21.21
N GLY A 287 3.74 -13.87 -20.68
CA GLY A 287 3.19 -14.74 -19.65
C GLY A 287 1.92 -15.46 -20.08
N ARG A 288 1.85 -16.76 -19.79
CA ARG A 288 0.65 -17.58 -19.84
C ARG A 288 -0.15 -17.43 -18.54
N LEU A 289 -1.45 -17.24 -18.65
CA LEU A 289 -2.37 -17.22 -17.50
C LEU A 289 -2.93 -18.62 -17.24
N VAL A 290 -2.69 -19.13 -16.04
CA VAL A 290 -3.24 -20.38 -15.52
C VAL A 290 -4.27 -20.03 -14.44
N TYR A 291 -5.54 -20.20 -14.77
CA TYR A 291 -6.64 -19.85 -13.88
C TYR A 291 -6.84 -20.92 -12.79
N PRO A 292 -7.02 -20.52 -11.52
CA PRO A 292 -7.31 -21.46 -10.44
C PRO A 292 -8.70 -22.09 -10.61
N ALA A 293 -8.97 -23.13 -9.82
CA ALA A 293 -10.29 -23.72 -9.68
C ALA A 293 -11.29 -22.69 -9.12
N SER A 294 -12.59 -22.87 -9.40
CA SER A 294 -13.64 -21.91 -9.03
C SER A 294 -13.83 -21.74 -7.52
N ASP A 295 -13.37 -22.68 -6.72
CA ASP A 295 -13.45 -22.72 -5.25
C ASP A 295 -12.14 -22.32 -4.55
N ALA A 296 -11.12 -21.90 -5.30
CA ALA A 296 -9.85 -21.47 -4.73
C ALA A 296 -10.03 -20.23 -3.83
N LEU A 297 -9.29 -20.18 -2.71
CA LEU A 297 -9.31 -19.02 -1.81
C LEU A 297 -8.87 -17.73 -2.49
N VAL A 298 -7.97 -17.86 -3.47
CA VAL A 298 -7.42 -16.77 -4.28
C VAL A 298 -7.87 -16.95 -5.73
N ALA A 299 -8.70 -16.03 -6.23
CA ALA A 299 -9.31 -16.12 -7.56
C ALA A 299 -8.40 -15.64 -8.71
N GLU A 300 -7.28 -14.96 -8.40
CA GLU A 300 -6.39 -14.44 -9.43
C GLU A 300 -5.54 -15.54 -10.08
N PRO A 301 -5.25 -15.44 -11.39
CA PRO A 301 -4.49 -16.46 -12.12
C PRO A 301 -3.03 -16.54 -11.65
N ARG A 302 -2.45 -17.74 -11.79
CA ARG A 302 -1.00 -17.92 -11.85
C ARG A 302 -0.50 -17.41 -13.21
N VAL A 303 0.61 -16.70 -13.21
CA VAL A 303 1.32 -16.18 -14.37
C VAL A 303 2.59 -16.99 -14.56
N GLU A 304 2.71 -17.66 -15.69
CA GLU A 304 3.89 -18.41 -16.08
C GLU A 304 4.59 -17.66 -17.21
N ILE A 305 5.79 -17.14 -16.97
CA ILE A 305 6.62 -16.56 -18.01
C ILE A 305 7.01 -17.69 -18.95
N VAL A 306 6.64 -17.56 -20.22
CA VAL A 306 6.90 -18.58 -21.26
C VAL A 306 7.94 -18.12 -22.27
N GLU A 307 8.18 -16.81 -22.38
CA GLU A 307 9.13 -16.25 -23.33
C GLU A 307 9.66 -14.89 -22.82
N HIS A 308 10.94 -14.65 -23.09
CA HIS A 308 11.58 -13.35 -23.00
C HIS A 308 12.16 -13.01 -24.38
N VAL A 309 11.89 -11.82 -24.88
CA VAL A 309 12.52 -11.31 -26.10
C VAL A 309 13.18 -9.99 -25.77
N ALA A 310 14.48 -9.88 -26.02
CA ALA A 310 15.26 -8.70 -25.70
C ALA A 310 15.94 -8.13 -26.94
N TRP A 311 15.98 -6.81 -27.02
CA TRP A 311 16.65 -6.06 -28.08
C TRP A 311 17.55 -4.99 -27.46
N SER A 312 18.80 -4.92 -27.91
CA SER A 312 19.78 -3.95 -27.40
C SER A 312 20.23 -3.01 -28.51
N GLY A 313 19.95 -1.72 -28.36
CA GLY A 313 20.34 -0.70 -29.33
C GLY A 313 19.59 -0.75 -30.67
N GLU A 314 18.41 -1.36 -30.74
CA GLU A 314 17.54 -1.27 -31.91
C GLU A 314 16.70 0.03 -31.87
N PRO A 315 16.65 0.82 -32.96
CA PRO A 315 15.79 2.00 -33.04
C PRO A 315 14.31 1.64 -32.87
N HIS A 316 13.57 2.44 -32.10
CA HIS A 316 12.15 2.19 -31.82
C HIS A 316 11.29 2.08 -33.10
N GLU A 317 11.62 2.83 -34.16
CA GLU A 317 10.91 2.79 -35.45
C GLU A 317 10.97 1.41 -36.12
N GLN A 318 12.09 0.69 -35.96
CA GLN A 318 12.28 -0.66 -36.51
C GLN A 318 11.66 -1.73 -35.59
N LEU A 319 11.69 -1.46 -34.28
CA LEU A 319 11.20 -2.39 -33.28
C LEU A 319 9.65 -2.43 -33.21
N LEU A 320 8.99 -1.28 -33.41
CA LEU A 320 7.54 -1.15 -33.29
C LEU A 320 6.75 -2.12 -34.20
N PRO A 321 7.02 -2.24 -35.51
CA PRO A 321 6.32 -3.20 -36.36
C PRO A 321 6.49 -4.65 -35.89
N ARG A 322 7.68 -5.02 -35.41
CA ARG A 322 7.99 -6.36 -34.88
C ARG A 322 7.22 -6.63 -33.59
N LEU A 323 7.17 -5.67 -32.67
CA LEU A 323 6.39 -5.77 -31.44
C LEU A 323 4.89 -5.93 -31.73
N VAL A 324 4.35 -5.17 -32.68
CA VAL A 324 2.93 -5.28 -33.08
C VAL A 324 2.63 -6.67 -33.63
N ASP A 325 3.49 -7.21 -34.48
CA ASP A 325 3.32 -8.55 -35.04
C ASP A 325 3.37 -9.64 -33.95
N LEU A 326 4.39 -9.59 -33.09
CA LEU A 326 4.54 -10.53 -31.97
C LEU A 326 3.32 -10.50 -31.04
N LEU A 327 2.85 -9.31 -30.66
CA LEU A 327 1.76 -9.14 -29.70
C LEU A 327 0.38 -9.41 -30.31
N ARG A 328 0.17 -9.12 -31.59
CA ARG A 328 -1.12 -9.30 -32.26
C ARG A 328 -1.25 -10.67 -32.91
N ASN A 329 -0.29 -11.06 -33.73
CA ASN A 329 -0.44 -12.15 -34.69
C ASN A 329 0.13 -13.45 -34.13
N VAL A 330 1.30 -13.37 -33.47
CA VAL A 330 1.95 -14.52 -32.84
C VAL A 330 1.27 -14.84 -31.52
N TRP A 331 1.55 -14.09 -30.45
CA TRP A 331 1.09 -14.41 -29.09
C TRP A 331 -0.37 -14.06 -28.81
N ARG A 332 -0.98 -13.20 -29.63
CA ARG A 332 -2.37 -12.72 -29.46
C ARG A 332 -2.61 -12.24 -28.03
N ALA A 333 -1.67 -11.46 -27.49
CA ALA A 333 -1.67 -11.02 -26.10
C ALA A 333 -2.99 -10.29 -25.77
N ALA A 334 -3.69 -10.76 -24.75
CA ALA A 334 -4.98 -10.22 -24.36
C ALA A 334 -4.86 -8.85 -23.70
N ARG A 335 -3.72 -8.58 -23.06
CA ARG A 335 -3.35 -7.29 -22.47
C ARG A 335 -1.83 -7.15 -22.46
N VAL A 336 -1.35 -5.93 -22.64
CA VAL A 336 0.06 -5.58 -22.62
C VAL A 336 0.22 -4.38 -21.70
N ALA A 337 1.09 -4.47 -20.69
CA ALA A 337 1.51 -3.30 -19.93
C ALA A 337 2.86 -2.82 -20.45
N VAL A 338 2.97 -1.54 -20.76
CA VAL A 338 4.14 -0.95 -21.41
C VAL A 338 4.67 0.18 -20.54
N ASP A 339 5.98 0.25 -20.34
CA ASP A 339 6.60 1.45 -19.79
C ASP A 339 6.39 2.63 -20.76
N ALA A 340 5.69 3.65 -20.26
CA ALA A 340 5.37 4.88 -21.00
C ALA A 340 6.09 6.09 -20.37
N THR A 341 7.33 5.89 -19.93
CA THR A 341 8.17 6.91 -19.32
C THR A 341 9.15 7.50 -20.33
N GLY A 342 9.27 8.83 -20.36
CA GLY A 342 10.21 9.52 -21.23
C GLY A 342 10.02 9.15 -22.71
N LEU A 343 11.06 8.59 -23.33
CA LEU A 343 11.07 8.17 -24.74
C LEU A 343 10.08 7.03 -25.03
N GLY A 344 9.70 6.24 -24.03
CA GLY A 344 8.70 5.18 -24.16
C GLY A 344 7.27 5.69 -24.39
N GLU A 345 6.97 6.96 -24.11
CA GLU A 345 5.62 7.53 -24.21
C GLU A 345 5.07 7.45 -25.65
N THR A 346 5.88 7.82 -26.64
CA THR A 346 5.49 7.78 -28.06
C THR A 346 5.32 6.34 -28.55
N ALA A 347 6.27 5.46 -28.24
CA ALA A 347 6.19 4.05 -28.63
C ALA A 347 4.98 3.35 -28.00
N ALA A 348 4.70 3.60 -26.72
CA ALA A 348 3.53 3.07 -26.04
C ALA A 348 2.20 3.59 -26.63
N ALA A 349 2.15 4.86 -27.06
CA ALA A 349 0.98 5.42 -27.75
C ALA A 349 0.76 4.77 -29.13
N LEU A 350 1.83 4.57 -29.92
CA LEU A 350 1.75 3.90 -31.22
C LEU A 350 1.33 2.42 -31.08
N LEU A 351 1.84 1.73 -30.05
CA LEU A 351 1.39 0.37 -29.71
C LEU A 351 -0.09 0.33 -29.33
N ALA A 352 -0.58 1.30 -28.54
CA ALA A 352 -1.99 1.39 -28.18
C ALA A 352 -2.87 1.67 -29.41
N GLN A 353 -2.44 2.56 -30.31
CA GLN A 353 -3.13 2.83 -31.56
C GLN A 353 -3.20 1.58 -32.45
N ALA A 354 -2.12 0.81 -32.53
CA ALA A 354 -2.10 -0.42 -33.29
C ALA A 354 -2.98 -1.49 -32.63
N LEU A 355 -2.67 -1.89 -31.39
CA LEU A 355 -3.24 -3.06 -30.73
C LEU A 355 -4.64 -2.82 -30.16
N GLY A 356 -5.00 -1.56 -29.91
CA GLY A 356 -6.24 -1.10 -29.30
C GLY A 356 -6.01 -0.53 -27.88
N GLU A 357 -6.60 0.64 -27.59
CA GLU A 357 -6.44 1.37 -26.31
C GLU A 357 -6.84 0.53 -25.08
N THR A 358 -7.80 -0.39 -25.20
CA THR A 358 -8.23 -1.24 -24.09
C THR A 358 -7.27 -2.41 -23.83
N ARG A 359 -6.41 -2.74 -24.79
CA ARG A 359 -5.42 -3.83 -24.68
C ARG A 359 -4.08 -3.36 -24.14
N VAL A 360 -3.73 -2.08 -24.31
CA VAL A 360 -2.44 -1.53 -23.89
C VAL A 360 -2.61 -0.65 -22.66
N ASP A 361 -2.03 -1.08 -21.54
CA ASP A 361 -1.91 -0.30 -20.31
C ASP A 361 -0.60 0.48 -20.34
N ARG A 362 -0.70 1.78 -20.57
CA ARG A 362 0.45 2.69 -20.63
C ARG A 362 0.81 3.13 -19.22
N VAL A 363 1.95 2.66 -18.72
CA VAL A 363 2.36 2.86 -17.32
C VAL A 363 3.43 3.93 -17.27
N LYS A 364 3.06 5.12 -16.79
CA LYS A 364 4.04 6.20 -16.55
C LYS A 364 4.69 6.02 -15.19
N PHE A 365 6.00 5.83 -15.13
CA PHE A 365 6.71 5.61 -13.87
C PHE A 365 6.81 6.90 -13.05
N THR A 366 6.10 6.85 -11.94
CA THR A 366 6.14 7.76 -10.81
C THR A 366 6.57 6.96 -9.59
N ALA A 367 6.95 7.64 -8.50
CA ALA A 367 7.25 6.94 -7.25
C ALA A 367 6.08 6.03 -6.79
N GLU A 368 4.84 6.47 -6.99
CA GLU A 368 3.64 5.71 -6.62
C GLU A 368 3.43 4.49 -7.53
N SER A 369 3.46 4.66 -8.85
CA SER A 369 3.23 3.56 -9.79
C SER A 369 4.35 2.51 -9.76
N LYS A 370 5.62 2.93 -9.61
CA LYS A 370 6.74 1.99 -9.41
C LYS A 370 6.60 1.23 -8.09
N SER A 371 6.12 1.89 -7.03
CA SER A 371 5.79 1.21 -5.79
C SER A 371 4.65 0.19 -5.94
N GLN A 372 3.61 0.51 -6.71
CA GLN A 372 2.50 -0.41 -6.98
C GLN A 372 2.98 -1.64 -7.76
N LEU A 373 3.86 -1.45 -8.76
CA LEU A 373 4.50 -2.55 -9.49
C LEU A 373 5.32 -3.45 -8.56
N GLY A 374 6.14 -2.86 -7.68
CA GLY A 374 6.96 -3.59 -6.73
C GLY A 374 6.15 -4.42 -5.74
N PHE A 375 5.11 -3.83 -5.12
CA PHE A 375 4.22 -4.58 -4.23
C PHE A 375 3.42 -5.64 -4.99
N GLY A 376 2.96 -5.36 -6.20
CA GLY A 376 2.28 -6.35 -7.05
C GLY A 376 3.17 -7.54 -7.36
N LEU A 377 4.42 -7.30 -7.74
CA LEU A 377 5.42 -8.33 -8.00
C LEU A 377 5.64 -9.20 -6.75
N LEU A 378 5.89 -8.60 -5.59
CA LEU A 378 6.07 -9.32 -4.33
C LEU A 378 4.84 -10.16 -3.96
N ALA A 379 3.63 -9.62 -4.12
CA ALA A 379 2.39 -10.33 -3.80
C ALA A 379 2.18 -11.57 -4.67
N VAL A 380 2.47 -11.47 -5.98
CA VAL A 380 2.33 -12.60 -6.90
C VAL A 380 3.42 -13.65 -6.66
N ILE A 381 4.67 -13.23 -6.37
CA ILE A 381 5.75 -14.15 -6.01
C ILE A 381 5.45 -14.89 -4.71
N ASN A 382 5.13 -14.17 -3.63
CA ASN A 382 4.90 -14.78 -2.32
C ASN A 382 3.68 -15.71 -2.31
N GLY A 383 2.66 -15.38 -3.09
CA GLY A 383 1.51 -16.27 -3.30
C GLY A 383 1.81 -17.48 -4.19
N GLY A 384 3.05 -17.65 -4.67
CA GLY A 384 3.46 -18.75 -5.55
C GLY A 384 2.89 -18.66 -6.97
N ARG A 385 2.43 -17.48 -7.37
CA ARG A 385 1.67 -17.24 -8.61
C ARG A 385 2.50 -16.69 -9.76
N LEU A 386 3.77 -16.33 -9.58
CA LEU A 386 4.67 -15.99 -10.69
C LEU A 386 5.69 -17.11 -10.84
N LYS A 387 5.81 -17.66 -12.05
CA LYS A 387 6.76 -18.74 -12.37
C LYS A 387 7.52 -18.43 -13.65
N ALA A 388 8.84 -18.37 -13.58
CA ALA A 388 9.73 -18.38 -14.74
C ALA A 388 9.84 -19.80 -15.30
N TYR A 389 10.08 -19.93 -16.61
CA TYR A 389 10.31 -21.22 -17.23
C TYR A 389 11.59 -21.88 -16.68
N ARG A 390 11.64 -23.21 -16.80
CA ARG A 390 12.79 -24.02 -16.38
C ARG A 390 14.05 -23.58 -17.11
N GLY A 391 15.17 -23.54 -16.40
CA GLY A 391 16.47 -23.19 -16.96
C GLY A 391 16.82 -23.97 -18.22
N ASP A 392 16.91 -23.24 -19.33
CA ASP A 392 17.22 -23.71 -20.67
C ASP A 392 18.65 -23.34 -21.11
N GLY A 393 19.41 -22.67 -20.24
CA GLY A 393 20.76 -22.18 -20.53
C GLY A 393 20.78 -20.94 -21.46
N SER A 394 19.63 -20.31 -21.71
CA SER A 394 19.57 -19.10 -22.53
C SER A 394 20.16 -17.86 -21.81
N PRO A 395 20.66 -16.87 -22.56
CA PRO A 395 21.06 -15.58 -22.00
C PRO A 395 19.91 -14.90 -21.25
N GLU A 396 18.69 -14.95 -21.79
CA GLU A 396 17.52 -14.30 -21.19
C GLU A 396 17.17 -14.91 -19.83
N HIS A 397 17.22 -16.24 -19.72
CA HIS A 397 16.98 -16.92 -18.44
C HIS A 397 18.02 -16.52 -17.39
N ARG A 398 19.31 -16.56 -17.76
CA ARG A 398 20.40 -16.18 -16.84
C ARG A 398 20.26 -14.74 -16.38
N GLU A 399 19.95 -13.84 -17.31
CA GLU A 399 19.85 -12.41 -17.01
C GLU A 399 18.65 -12.11 -16.10
N PHE A 400 17.47 -12.64 -16.39
CA PHE A 400 16.30 -12.49 -15.51
C PHE A 400 16.59 -12.96 -14.07
N HIS A 401 17.20 -14.14 -13.91
CA HIS A 401 17.53 -14.66 -12.58
C HIS A 401 18.64 -13.88 -11.89
N ARG A 402 19.63 -13.37 -12.63
CA ARG A 402 20.69 -12.50 -12.11
C ARG A 402 20.10 -11.18 -11.61
N GLN A 403 19.23 -10.54 -12.39
CA GLN A 403 18.54 -9.31 -11.95
C GLN A 403 17.66 -9.57 -10.73
N ALA A 404 16.92 -10.69 -10.69
CA ALA A 404 16.11 -11.08 -9.53
C ALA A 404 16.96 -11.33 -8.27
N GLU A 405 18.20 -11.80 -8.41
CA GLU A 405 19.15 -11.96 -7.31
C GLU A 405 19.74 -10.65 -6.81
N LEU A 406 20.11 -9.76 -7.73
CA LEU A 406 20.75 -8.49 -7.41
C LEU A 406 19.76 -7.41 -7.00
N ALA A 407 18.49 -7.56 -7.39
CA ALA A 407 17.40 -6.65 -7.09
C ALA A 407 17.40 -6.21 -5.62
N ARG A 408 17.32 -4.89 -5.45
CA ARG A 408 17.24 -4.21 -4.17
C ARG A 408 15.89 -3.54 -4.02
N VAL A 409 15.54 -3.27 -2.77
CA VAL A 409 14.36 -2.49 -2.41
C VAL A 409 14.78 -1.38 -1.45
N ALA A 410 14.15 -0.22 -1.58
CA ALA A 410 14.19 0.86 -0.60
C ALA A 410 12.76 1.26 -0.24
N TYR A 411 12.40 1.13 1.03
CA TYR A 411 11.12 1.61 1.57
C TYR A 411 11.25 3.08 1.97
N ARG A 412 10.18 3.84 1.79
CA ARG A 412 10.09 5.26 2.11
C ARG A 412 8.95 5.51 3.11
N ALA A 413 9.07 6.57 3.90
CA ALA A 413 8.12 6.92 4.97
C ALA A 413 6.66 7.07 4.50
N ASN A 414 6.43 7.47 3.24
CA ASN A 414 5.09 7.63 2.67
C ASN A 414 4.45 6.31 2.18
N ARG A 415 4.84 5.17 2.75
CA ARG A 415 4.35 3.84 2.39
C ARG A 415 4.62 3.40 0.95
N THR A 416 5.63 4.01 0.32
CA THR A 416 6.08 3.61 -1.01
C THR A 416 7.36 2.79 -0.96
N MET A 417 7.58 1.99 -1.99
CA MET A 417 8.82 1.28 -2.24
C MET A 417 9.39 1.65 -3.60
N ASN A 418 10.71 1.64 -3.70
CA ASN A 418 11.42 1.60 -4.98
C ASN A 418 12.15 0.27 -5.07
N PHE A 419 12.00 -0.45 -6.17
CA PHE A 419 12.81 -1.62 -6.48
C PHE A 419 13.70 -1.32 -7.68
N PHE A 420 14.92 -1.85 -7.68
CA PHE A 420 15.94 -1.55 -8.69
C PHE A 420 17.09 -2.56 -8.63
N VAL A 421 17.89 -2.66 -9.68
CA VAL A 421 19.25 -3.22 -9.63
C VAL A 421 20.22 -2.04 -9.53
N ASP A 422 21.29 -2.18 -8.74
CA ASP A 422 22.30 -1.12 -8.66
C ASP A 422 22.97 -0.96 -10.03
N ALA A 423 23.11 0.27 -10.53
CA ALA A 423 23.71 0.50 -11.85
C ALA A 423 25.14 -0.02 -11.97
N ALA A 424 25.87 -0.15 -10.84
CA ALA A 424 27.18 -0.80 -10.81
C ALA A 424 27.10 -2.33 -10.99
N ASP A 425 25.97 -2.93 -10.62
CA ASP A 425 25.68 -4.35 -10.72
C ASP A 425 24.96 -4.69 -12.05
N GLY A 426 24.39 -3.71 -12.77
CA GLY A 426 23.75 -3.87 -14.09
C GLY A 426 22.37 -3.19 -14.17
N HIS A 427 21.55 -3.60 -15.14
CA HIS A 427 20.21 -3.05 -15.39
C HIS A 427 19.09 -3.87 -14.75
N ASP A 428 17.86 -3.32 -14.71
CA ASP A 428 16.67 -3.95 -14.15
C ASP A 428 15.57 -4.29 -15.19
N ASP A 429 15.88 -4.25 -16.48
CA ASP A 429 14.91 -4.35 -17.60
C ASP A 429 14.05 -5.63 -17.59
N TYR A 430 14.67 -6.78 -17.28
CA TYR A 430 13.95 -8.06 -17.17
C TYR A 430 13.07 -8.09 -15.92
N LEU A 431 13.55 -7.52 -14.82
CA LEU A 431 12.78 -7.41 -13.57
C LEU A 431 11.58 -6.46 -13.74
N VAL A 432 11.79 -5.32 -14.39
CA VAL A 432 10.76 -4.30 -14.66
C VAL A 432 9.72 -4.85 -15.64
N SER A 433 10.14 -5.46 -16.76
CA SER A 433 9.20 -6.08 -17.70
C SER A 433 8.39 -7.22 -17.06
N ALA A 434 8.96 -7.98 -16.11
CA ALA A 434 8.22 -8.95 -15.32
C ALA A 434 7.21 -8.31 -14.35
N ALA A 435 7.54 -7.17 -13.74
CA ALA A 435 6.59 -6.42 -12.92
C ALA A 435 5.43 -5.85 -13.76
N LEU A 436 5.73 -5.36 -14.98
CA LEU A 436 4.72 -4.94 -15.96
C LEU A 436 3.85 -6.13 -16.40
N LEU A 437 4.43 -7.30 -16.63
CA LEU A 437 3.68 -8.52 -16.93
C LEU A 437 2.67 -8.83 -15.82
N VAL A 438 3.11 -8.76 -14.56
CA VAL A 438 2.22 -8.93 -13.40
C VAL A 438 1.08 -7.91 -13.45
N ARG A 439 1.36 -6.63 -13.72
CA ARG A 439 0.31 -5.61 -13.89
C ARG A 439 -0.66 -5.94 -15.02
N ALA A 440 -0.18 -6.46 -16.15
CA ALA A 440 -1.02 -6.88 -17.27
C ALA A 440 -1.94 -8.06 -16.91
N SER A 441 -1.56 -8.89 -15.93
CA SER A 441 -2.36 -10.02 -15.45
C SER A 441 -3.48 -9.63 -14.48
N LEU A 442 -3.39 -8.48 -13.80
CA LEU A 442 -4.35 -8.08 -12.77
C LEU A 442 -5.78 -7.90 -13.32
N GLY A 443 -6.77 -8.31 -12.53
CA GLY A 443 -8.20 -8.18 -12.87
C GLY A 443 -8.68 -9.13 -13.97
N ARG A 444 -7.83 -10.06 -14.45
CA ARG A 444 -8.22 -11.05 -15.46
C ARG A 444 -8.98 -12.20 -14.83
N GLN A 445 -10.23 -12.37 -15.24
CA GLN A 445 -11.04 -13.55 -14.93
C GLN A 445 -11.17 -14.44 -16.17
N ARG A 446 -11.42 -15.73 -15.95
CA ARG A 446 -11.72 -16.67 -17.05
C ARG A 446 -12.99 -16.18 -17.75
N ARG A 447 -12.93 -15.93 -19.06
CA ARG A 447 -14.13 -15.61 -19.84
C ARG A 447 -15.02 -16.87 -19.83
N ALA A 448 -16.12 -16.84 -19.07
CA ALA A 448 -17.18 -17.82 -19.22
C ALA A 448 -17.85 -17.57 -20.57
N ALA A 449 -17.83 -18.55 -21.46
CA ALA A 449 -18.69 -18.50 -22.64
C ALA A 449 -20.13 -18.62 -22.15
N ILE A 450 -20.87 -17.49 -22.11
CA ILE A 450 -22.32 -17.52 -21.95
C ILE A 450 -22.85 -17.98 -23.31
N GLY A 451 -23.03 -19.29 -23.47
CA GLY A 451 -23.70 -19.85 -24.64
C GLY A 451 -25.11 -19.27 -24.70
N ARG A 452 -25.40 -18.46 -25.72
CA ARG A 452 -26.78 -18.18 -26.10
C ARG A 452 -27.37 -19.50 -26.57
N VAL A 453 -28.24 -20.09 -25.74
CA VAL A 453 -29.17 -21.11 -26.20
C VAL A 453 -30.01 -20.42 -27.28
N ARG A 454 -29.86 -20.87 -28.53
CA ARG A 454 -30.80 -20.52 -29.60
C ARG A 454 -32.09 -21.26 -29.29
N GLU A 455 -33.16 -20.52 -29.04
CA GLU A 455 -34.54 -21.02 -29.18
C GLU A 455 -34.82 -21.38 -30.65
#